data_AF-A0A212FGK3-F1
#
_entry.id   AF-A0A212FGK3-F1
#
_cell.length_a   1.000
_cell.length_b   1.000
_cell.length_c   1.000
_cell.angle_alpha   90.00
_cell.angle_beta   90.00
_cell.angle_gamma   90.00
#
_symmetry.space_group_name_H-M   'P 1'
#
loop_
_entity.id
_entity.type
_entity.pdbx_description
1 polymer ?
#
loop_
_entity_poly.entity_id
_entity_poly.type
_entity_poly.pdbx_seq_one_letter_code
_entity_poly.pdbx_strand_id
1 'polypeptide(L)'
;MIPMIVRVWCESGAGWSSTPVPVTPHTTSRDVLDCCREPGDEPCLLLSVHPDLGVHVLRDSELPLELAAALGPDVQFVLKYIDTGE
;
A
#
# COMPACT_ATOMS: atom_id res chain seq x y z
N MET A 1 9.17 -11.79 17.15
CA MET A 1 7.99 -11.06 16.63
C MET A 1 7.57 -11.74 15.34
N ILE A 2 6.27 -12.00 15.13
CA ILE A 2 5.77 -12.67 13.93
C ILE A 2 5.27 -11.59 12.96
N PRO A 3 5.77 -11.51 11.72
CA PRO A 3 5.27 -10.58 10.72
C PRO A 3 3.86 -10.96 10.28
N MET A 4 3.03 -9.96 9.97
CA MET A 4 1.72 -10.15 9.36
C MET A 4 1.82 -9.94 7.86
N ILE A 5 1.00 -10.64 7.08
CA ILE A 5 0.97 -10.46 5.62
C ILE A 5 -0.19 -9.53 5.27
N VAL A 6 0.12 -8.36 4.71
CA VAL A 6 -0.88 -7.49 4.07
C VAL A 6 -0.86 -7.72 2.56
N ARG A 7 -1.99 -7.51 1.88
CA ARG A 7 -2.03 -7.49 0.41
C ARG A 7 -2.02 -6.06 -0.07
N VAL A 8 -1.10 -5.76 -0.98
CA VAL A 8 -1.04 -4.50 -1.69
C VAL A 8 -1.51 -4.74 -3.12
N TRP A 9 -2.57 -4.06 -3.51
CA TRP A 9 -3.13 -4.13 -4.85
C TRP A 9 -2.46 -3.09 -5.74
N CYS A 10 -2.12 -3.46 -6.97
CA CYS A 10 -1.54 -2.56 -7.94
C CYS A 10 -2.39 -2.61 -9.22
N GLU A 11 -2.75 -1.44 -9.73
CA GLU A 11 -3.36 -1.31 -11.03
C GLU A 11 -2.25 -1.24 -12.09
N SER A 12 -2.22 -2.23 -12.98
CA SER A 12 -1.35 -2.23 -14.16
C SER A 12 -2.23 -2.32 -15.40
N GLY A 13 -1.79 -1.82 -16.56
CA GLY A 13 -2.63 -1.61 -17.75
C GLY A 13 -3.47 -2.80 -18.27
N ALA A 14 -3.27 -4.03 -17.75
CA ALA A 14 -4.06 -5.22 -18.05
C ALA A 14 -5.01 -5.69 -16.93
N GLY A 15 -5.05 -5.01 -15.78
CA GLY A 15 -5.92 -5.34 -14.64
C GLY A 15 -5.27 -5.11 -13.27
N TRP A 16 -5.89 -5.68 -12.24
CA TRP A 16 -5.44 -5.58 -10.86
C TRP A 16 -4.60 -6.80 -10.49
N SER A 17 -3.42 -6.58 -9.93
CA SER A 17 -2.59 -7.61 -9.31
C SER A 17 -2.44 -7.35 -7.81
N SER A 18 -2.13 -8.38 -7.02
CA SER A 18 -1.87 -8.23 -5.58
C SER A 18 -0.53 -8.81 -5.19
N THR A 19 0.25 -8.07 -4.43
CA THR A 19 1.52 -8.50 -3.85
C THR A 19 1.35 -8.74 -2.34
N PRO A 20 1.63 -9.95 -1.82
CA PRO A 20 1.65 -10.19 -0.38
C PRO A 20 2.93 -9.62 0.23
N VAL A 21 2.80 -8.70 1.18
CA VAL A 21 3.92 -8.03 1.82
C VAL A 21 3.97 -8.39 3.30
N PRO A 22 5.08 -8.98 3.80
CA PRO A 22 5.27 -9.17 5.22
C PRO A 22 5.55 -7.81 5.89
N VAL A 23 4.70 -7.44 6.84
CA VAL A 23 4.82 -6.21 7.62
C VAL A 23 5.03 -6.51 9.10
N THR A 24 5.80 -5.65 9.73
CA THR A 24 6.01 -5.61 11.18
C THR A 24 5.46 -4.30 11.73
N PRO A 25 5.33 -4.14 13.06
CA PRO A 25 4.99 -2.85 13.68
C PRO A 25 5.97 -1.70 13.35
N HIS A 26 7.15 -2.00 12.80
CA HIS A 26 8.15 -1.00 12.41
C HIS A 26 8.23 -0.79 10.90
N THR A 27 7.50 -1.59 10.12
CA THR A 27 7.47 -1.44 8.66
C THR A 27 6.65 -0.21 8.31
N THR A 28 7.28 0.72 7.60
CA THR A 28 6.66 1.96 7.16
C THR A 28 5.98 1.81 5.81
N SER A 29 5.11 2.76 5.47
CA SER A 29 4.46 2.83 4.16
C SER A 29 5.50 3.00 3.05
N ARG A 30 6.60 3.71 3.33
CA ARG A 30 7.74 3.81 2.42
C ARG A 30 8.39 2.45 2.15
N ASP A 31 8.61 1.63 3.18
CA ASP A 31 9.17 0.28 3.01
C ASP A 31 8.27 -0.59 2.13
N VAL A 32 6.95 -0.48 2.30
CA VAL A 32 5.96 -1.20 1.49
C VAL A 32 5.96 -0.72 0.04
N LEU A 33 6.04 0.59 -0.20
CA LEU A 33 6.20 1.17 -1.53
C LEU A 33 7.47 0.66 -2.20
N ASP A 34 8.61 0.76 -1.53
CA ASP A 34 9.90 0.30 -2.05
C ASP A 34 9.91 -1.21 -2.34
N CYS A 35 9.12 -1.99 -1.59
CA CYS A 35 8.94 -3.43 -1.82
C CYS A 35 8.04 -3.76 -3.02
N CYS A 36 7.03 -2.95 -3.31
CA CYS A 36 5.99 -3.26 -4.31
C CYS A 36 6.19 -2.55 -5.65
N ARG A 37 6.95 -1.47 -5.68
CA ARG A 37 7.15 -0.67 -6.89
C ARG A 37 8.07 -1.39 -7.87
N GLU A 38 7.81 -1.21 -9.14
CA GLU A 38 8.68 -1.63 -10.22
C GLU A 38 9.85 -0.65 -10.37
N PRO A 39 11.07 -1.14 -10.63
CA PRO A 39 12.24 -0.28 -10.80
C PRO A 39 12.12 0.56 -12.08
N GLY A 40 12.20 1.88 -11.93
CA GLY A 40 12.11 2.84 -13.04
C GLY A 40 10.72 3.49 -13.21
N ASP A 41 9.70 2.99 -12.52
CA ASP A 41 8.36 3.61 -12.48
C ASP A 41 8.20 4.44 -11.19
N GLU A 42 8.56 5.73 -11.30
CA GLU A 42 8.37 6.73 -10.27
C GLU A 42 7.69 7.95 -10.89
N PRO A 43 6.76 8.63 -10.18
CA PRO A 43 6.41 8.48 -8.77
C PRO A 43 5.19 7.57 -8.52
N CYS A 44 5.12 6.94 -7.34
CA CYS A 44 3.97 6.13 -6.88
C CYS A 44 3.50 6.52 -5.47
N LEU A 45 2.24 6.20 -5.17
CA LEU A 45 1.58 6.44 -3.89
C LEU A 45 1.05 5.13 -3.30
N LEU A 46 1.06 5.03 -1.98
CA LEU A 46 0.35 3.98 -1.25
C LEU A 46 -0.93 4.57 -0.67
N LEU A 47 -2.04 3.89 -0.88
CA LEU A 47 -3.36 4.29 -0.43
C LEU A 47 -3.92 3.22 0.50
N SER A 48 -4.72 3.61 1.49
CA SER A 48 -5.68 2.74 2.14
C SER A 48 -7.07 3.05 1.61
N VAL A 49 -7.83 2.01 1.32
CA VAL A 49 -9.19 2.09 0.83
C VAL A 49 -10.07 1.30 1.79
N HIS A 50 -11.04 1.96 2.39
CA HIS A 50 -12.02 1.33 3.26
C HIS A 50 -13.43 1.68 2.74
N PRO A 51 -14.37 0.72 2.63
CA PRO A 51 -15.69 0.94 2.04
C PRO A 51 -16.46 2.08 2.73
N ASP A 52 -16.41 2.17 4.06
CA ASP A 52 -17.15 3.18 4.82
C ASP A 52 -16.38 4.47 5.12
N LEU A 53 -15.04 4.44 5.05
CA LEU A 53 -14.18 5.56 5.47
C LEU A 53 -13.51 6.26 4.27
N GLY A 54 -13.62 5.67 3.08
CA GLY A 54 -13.10 6.22 1.84
C GLY A 54 -11.63 5.87 1.60
N VAL A 55 -10.97 6.76 0.85
CA VAL A 55 -9.57 6.60 0.42
C VAL A 55 -8.68 7.56 1.21
N HIS A 56 -7.59 7.05 1.77
CA HIS A 56 -6.55 7.84 2.44
C HIS A 56 -5.21 7.61 1.75
N VAL A 57 -4.50 8.70 1.43
CA VAL A 57 -3.15 8.65 0.87
C VAL A 57 -2.15 8.56 2.02
N LEU A 58 -1.40 7.46 2.09
CA LEU A 58 -0.47 7.21 3.18
C LEU A 58 0.78 8.06 2.98
N ARG A 59 1.23 8.66 4.08
CA ARG A 59 2.54 9.29 4.20
C ARG A 59 3.59 8.22 4.43
N ASP A 60 4.81 8.50 3.97
CA ASP A 60 5.96 7.59 4.07
C ASP A 60 6.16 6.99 5.48
N SER A 61 5.95 7.77 6.54
CA SER A 61 6.15 7.36 7.92
C SER A 61 4.97 6.61 8.56
N GLU A 62 3.82 6.51 7.90
CA GLU A 62 2.66 5.78 8.45
C GLU A 62 2.94 4.28 8.47
N LEU A 63 2.34 3.59 9.45
CA LEU A 63 2.59 2.17 9.73
C LEU A 63 1.39 1.34 9.24
N PRO A 64 1.53 0.56 8.15
CA PRO A 64 0.40 -0.20 7.57
C PRO A 64 -0.23 -1.18 8.55
N LEU A 65 0.55 -1.74 9.49
CA LEU A 65 0.03 -2.63 10.51
C LEU A 65 -0.88 -1.90 11.52
N GLU A 66 -0.51 -0.68 11.92
CA GLU A 66 -1.34 0.13 12.82
C GLU A 66 -2.62 0.59 12.12
N LEU A 67 -2.51 0.98 10.84
CA LEU A 67 -3.67 1.35 10.02
C LEU A 67 -4.62 0.16 9.83
N ALA A 68 -4.09 -1.03 9.55
CA ALA A 68 -4.91 -2.25 9.44
C ALA A 68 -5.63 -2.59 10.76
N ALA A 69 -4.95 -2.43 11.90
CA ALA A 69 -5.55 -2.64 13.20
C ALA A 69 -6.64 -1.60 13.54
N ALA A 70 -6.47 -0.34 13.12
CA ALA A 70 -7.40 0.75 13.38
C ALA A 70 -8.63 0.73 12.45
N LEU A 71 -8.42 0.45 11.17
CA LEU A 71 -9.47 0.47 10.14
C LEU A 71 -10.21 -0.86 10.02
N GLY A 72 -9.66 -1.95 10.57
CA GLY A 72 -10.30 -3.25 10.57
C GLY A 72 -10.06 -4.04 9.27
N PRO A 73 -10.73 -5.20 9.12
CA PRO A 73 -10.40 -6.19 8.11
C PRO A 73 -10.78 -5.78 6.68
N ASP A 74 -11.67 -4.79 6.52
CA ASP A 74 -12.16 -4.34 5.22
C ASP A 74 -11.24 -3.34 4.53
N VAL A 75 -10.17 -2.88 5.22
CA VAL A 75 -9.18 -2.02 4.59
C VAL A 75 -8.34 -2.78 3.56
N GLN A 76 -8.13 -2.13 2.42
CA GLN A 76 -7.25 -2.59 1.36
C GLN A 76 -6.11 -1.59 1.18
N PHE A 77 -4.90 -2.09 0.92
CA PHE A 77 -3.78 -1.24 0.51
C PHE A 77 -3.64 -1.26 -1.00
N VAL A 78 -3.46 -0.08 -1.62
CA VAL A 78 -3.37 0.07 -3.06
C VAL A 78 -2.12 0.90 -3.41
N LEU A 79 -1.25 0.34 -4.24
CA LEU A 79 -0.18 1.07 -4.91
C LEU A 79 -0.73 1.68 -6.20
N LYS A 80 -0.52 2.99 -6.36
CA LYS A 80 -0.93 3.73 -7.55
C LYS A 80 0.24 4.52 -8.13
N TYR A 81 0.58 4.26 -9.39
CA TYR A 81 1.53 5.08 -10.13
C TYR A 81 0.89 6.42 -10.50
N ILE A 82 1.66 7.49 -10.39
CA ILE A 82 1.25 8.84 -10.79
C ILE A 82 1.76 9.04 -12.21
N ASP A 83 0.83 9.26 -13.14
CA ASP A 83 1.19 9.73 -14.47
C ASP A 83 1.71 11.17 -14.34
N THR A 84 3.01 11.37 -14.61
CA THR A 84 3.64 12.69 -14.55
C THR A 84 3.53 13.47 -15.85
N GLY A 85 2.82 12.95 -16.86
CA GLY A 85 2.54 13.62 -18.13
C GLY A 85 3.76 14.31 -18.74
N GLU A 86 4.63 13.55 -19.41
CA GLU A 86 5.59 14.12 -20.36
C GLU A 86 4.94 14.36 -21.74
#